data_AF-A0AAJ1EI46-F1
#
_entry.id   AF-A0AAJ1EI46-F1
#
_cell.length_a   1.000
_cell.length_b   1.000
_cell.length_c   1.000
_cell.angle_alpha   90.00
_cell.angle_beta   90.00
_cell.angle_gamma   90.00
#
_symmetry.space_group_name_H-M   'P 1'
#
loop_
_entity.id
_entity.type
_entity.pdbx_description
1 polymer ?
#
loop_
_entity_poly.entity_id
_entity_poly.type
_entity_poly.pdbx_seq_one_letter_code
_entity_poly.pdbx_strand_id
1 'polypeptide(L)' 'MKEQFVAITLHRIAGHMICGAVTLTRQPDRSWRGKCAKCGEEFRVEPDARFEGQVRAMRN' A
#
# COMPACT_ATOMS: atom_id res chain seq x y z
N MET A 1 -16.80 2.42 -14.69
CA MET A 1 -15.35 2.33 -14.39
C MET A 1 -15.22 1.64 -13.05
N LYS A 2 -14.50 0.50 -12.94
CA LYS A 2 -14.26 -0.13 -11.64
C LYS A 2 -13.34 0.80 -10.85
N GLU A 3 -13.77 1.25 -9.68
CA GLU A 3 -12.92 2.07 -8.81
C GLU A 3 -11.69 1.26 -8.41
N GLN A 4 -10.51 1.69 -8.89
CA GLN A 4 -9.26 1.10 -8.46
C GLN A 4 -8.88 1.71 -7.12
N PHE A 5 -8.88 0.90 -6.07
CA PHE A 5 -8.41 1.33 -4.77
C PHE A 5 -6.88 1.39 -4.78
N VAL A 6 -6.35 2.58 -4.54
CA VAL A 6 -4.92 2.86 -4.43
C VAL A 6 -4.64 3.41 -3.04
N ALA A 7 -3.60 2.89 -2.38
CA ALA A 7 -3.10 3.39 -1.11
C ALA A 7 -1.61 3.72 -1.25
N ILE A 8 -1.16 4.81 -0.63
CA ILE A 8 0.26 5.17 -0.59
C ILE A 8 0.75 4.98 0.84
N THR A 9 1.81 4.17 1.00
CA THR A 9 2.50 3.97 2.28
C THR A 9 4.00 4.26 2.11
N LEU A 10 4.77 4.23 3.19
CA LEU A 10 6.20 4.48 3.21
C LEU A 10 6.96 3.20 3.56
N HIS A 11 7.92 2.81 2.72
CA HIS A 11 8.88 1.79 3.07
C HIS A 11 9.92 2.40 4.02
N ARG A 12 9.98 1.88 5.26
CA ARG A 12 10.99 2.24 6.26
C ARG A 12 11.95 1.08 6.47
N ILE A 13 13.25 1.38 6.46
CA ILE A 13 14.31 0.40 6.76
C ILE A 13 14.72 0.60 8.22
N ALA A 14 14.80 -0.48 8.99
CA ALA A 14 15.19 -0.41 10.40
C ALA A 14 16.55 0.28 10.55
N GLY A 15 16.64 1.29 11.43
CA GLY A 15 17.85 2.08 11.64
C GLY A 15 18.16 3.15 10.59
N HIS A 16 17.34 3.29 9.54
CA HIS A 16 17.53 4.29 8.48
C HIS A 16 16.31 5.22 8.30
N MET A 17 16.51 6.32 7.57
CA MET A 17 15.42 7.16 7.05
C MET A 17 14.51 6.36 6.10
N ILE A 18 13.30 6.87 5.83
CA ILE A 18 12.35 6.37 4.82
C ILE A 18 13.09 6.03 3.52
N CYS A 19 12.93 4.79 3.04
CA CYS A 19 13.48 4.34 1.78
C CYS A 19 12.73 4.99 0.60
N GLY A 20 11.42 4.87 0.55
CA GLY A 20 10.61 5.47 -0.51
C GLY A 20 9.12 5.24 -0.31
N ALA A 21 8.31 5.83 -1.20
CA ALA A 21 6.88 5.58 -1.24
C ALA A 21 6.59 4.20 -1.86
N VAL A 22 5.53 3.58 -1.38
CA VAL A 22 4.98 2.31 -1.87
C VAL A 22 3.54 2.58 -2.28
N THR A 23 3.24 2.40 -3.57
CA THR A 23 1.88 2.45 -4.09
C THR A 23 1.29 1.06 -4.05
N LEU A 24 0.30 0.85 -3.19
CA LEU A 24 -0.44 -0.39 -3.04
C LEU A 24 -1.72 -0.33 -3.88
N THR A 25 -1.96 -1.39 -4.65
CA THR A 25 -3.19 -1.59 -5.41
C THR A 25 -3.95 -2.77 -4.86
N ARG A 26 -5.27 -2.61 -4.69
CA ARG A 26 -6.13 -3.70 -4.24
C ARG A 26 -6.28 -4.74 -5.35
N GLN A 27 -6.03 -5.99 -4.99
CA GLN A 27 -6.13 -7.15 -5.86
C GLN A 27 -7.55 -7.77 -5.80
N PRO A 28 -7.92 -8.65 -6.74
CA PRO A 28 -9.23 -9.32 -6.75
C PRO A 28 -9.52 -10.17 -5.50
N ASP A 29 -8.48 -10.72 -4.87
CA ASP A 29 -8.56 -11.51 -3.64
C ASP A 29 -8.69 -10.63 -2.36
N ARG A 30 -8.83 -9.31 -2.53
CA ARG A 30 -8.84 -8.27 -1.48
C ARG A 30 -7.50 -8.05 -0.79
N SER A 31 -6.43 -8.76 -1.18
CA SER A 31 -5.08 -8.40 -0.76
C SER A 31 -4.64 -7.10 -1.43
N TRP A 32 -3.58 -6.50 -0.92
CA TRP A 32 -2.96 -5.32 -1.52
C TRP A 32 -1.53 -5.64 -1.90
N ARG A 33 -1.12 -5.17 -3.08
CA ARG A 33 0.23 -5.37 -3.58
C ARG A 33 0.82 -4.09 -4.16
N GLY A 34 2.11 -3.92 -3.97
CA GLY A 34 2.86 -2.77 -4.46
C GLY A 34 4.36 -3.00 -4.38
N LYS A 35 5.11 -2.03 -4.88
CA LYS A 35 6.58 -2.02 -4.78
C LYS A 35 7.05 -0.67 -4.27
N CYS A 36 8.15 -0.66 -3.52
CA CYS A 36 8.83 0.58 -3.20
C CYS A 36 9.36 1.23 -4.48
N ALA A 37 9.03 2.49 -4.70
CA ALA A 37 9.47 3.24 -5.88
C ALA A 37 11.00 3.43 -5.95
N LYS A 38 11.72 3.28 -4.83
CA LYS A 38 13.19 3.44 -4.77
C LYS A 38 13.94 2.12 -4.92
N CYS A 39 13.65 1.11 -4.09
CA CYS A 39 14.42 -0.14 -4.06
C CYS A 39 13.74 -1.31 -4.77
N GLY A 40 12.48 -1.16 -5.21
CA GLY A 40 11.74 -2.22 -5.91
C GLY A 40 11.23 -3.36 -5.02
N GLU A 41 11.47 -3.29 -3.69
CA GLU A 41 11.02 -4.31 -2.74
C GLU A 41 9.49 -4.45 -2.77
N GLU A 42 9.02 -5.70 -2.73
CA GLU A 42 7.61 -6.04 -2.85
C GLU A 42 6.91 -5.96 -1.49
N PHE A 43 5.76 -5.30 -1.48
CA PHE A 43 4.90 -5.18 -0.32
C PHE A 43 3.60 -5.90 -0.59
N ARG A 44 3.18 -6.70 0.39
CA ARG A 44 1.90 -7.38 0.38
C ARG A 44 1.20 -7.17 1.72
N VAL A 45 -0.05 -6.76 1.67
CA VAL A 45 -0.94 -6.69 2.84
C VAL A 45 -2.07 -7.68 2.58
N GLU A 46 -2.22 -8.66 3.45
CA GLU A 46 -3.35 -9.57 3.41
C GLU A 46 -4.67 -8.80 3.67
N PRO A 47 -5.84 -9.37 3.34
CA PRO A 47 -7.11 -8.71 3.59
C PRO A 47 -7.25 -8.25 5.05
N ASP A 48 -7.23 -6.93 5.25
CA ASP A 48 -7.29 -6.29 6.57
C ASP A 48 -8.36 -5.18 6.55
N ALA A 49 -9.42 -5.37 7.34
CA ALA A 49 -10.55 -4.45 7.39
C ALA A 49 -10.18 -3.07 7.97
N ARG A 50 -9.22 -3.01 8.91
CA ARG A 50 -8.73 -1.75 9.48
C ARG A 50 -7.94 -0.98 8.42
N PHE A 51 -7.07 -1.66 7.69
CA PHE A 51 -6.31 -1.05 6.60
C PHE A 51 -7.25 -0.54 5.50
N GLU A 52 -8.22 -1.34 5.06
CA GLU A 52 -9.21 -0.89 4.07
C GLU A 52 -10.03 0.32 4.56
N GLY A 53 -10.42 0.32 5.84
CA GLY A 53 -11.12 1.44 6.47
C GLY A 53 -10.30 2.73 6.44
N GLN A 54 -9.00 2.64 6.75
CA GLN A 54 -8.08 3.78 6.67
C GLN A 54 -7.95 4.31 5.25
N VAL A 55 -7.76 3.43 4.26
CA VAL A 55 -7.64 3.86 2.85
C VAL A 55 -8.90 4.56 2.37
N ARG A 56 -10.08 4.06 2.74
CA ARG A 56 -11.36 4.69 2.43
C ARG A 56 -11.52 6.06 3.08
N ALA A 57 -11.11 6.20 4.34
CA ALA A 57 -11.20 7.46 5.07
C ALA A 57 -10.30 8.58 4.50
N MET A 58 -9.20 8.22 3.83
CA MET A 58 -8.27 9.18 3.20
C MET A 58 -8.72 9.66 1.80
N ARG A 59 -9.81 9.12 1.24
CA ARG A 59 -10.24 9.35 -0.16
C ARG A 59 -11.16 10.57 -0.34
N ASN A 60 -11.07 11.55 0.58
CA ASN A 60 -11.87 12.80 0.56
C ASN A 60 -11.43 13.74 -0.56
#